data_AF-A0A932WU06-F1
#
_entry.id   AF-A0A932WU06-F1
#
_cell.length_a   1.000
_cell.length_b   1.000
_cell.length_c   1.000
_cell.angle_alpha   90.00
_cell.angle_beta   90.00
_cell.angle_gamma   90.00
#
_symmetry.space_group_name_H-M   'P 1'
#
loop_
_entity.id
_entity.type
_entity.pdbx_description
1 polymer ?
#
loop_
_entity_poly.entity_id
_entity_poly.type
_entity_poly.pdbx_seq_one_letter_code
_entity_poly.pdbx_strand_id
1 'polypeptide(L)'
;MLCLAQSAAGDPADDETVEEAAAAAKLQAPISDTAVYDWVFGDGADLAAGRAQLETLLRQRIAIVDQVCGLTDTQKQKLRLAGRGDAKRVIDRVDELGAKIQIVRNYRDKAYELLNEAQSIRHDLVRPGLSIDGSLFVKSLERILTAEQVARFAPLRALVRAGALIRVRRGGSDEVLEINLTGTAFADDELAHLRELPGLHALVLDKSQVTDAGLAHLAGLASLHGLALSHTRVTDEGLASLKGLAGLSELALDETRVTDAGLAHLQGLTGLRYLSLKNTRVSDGGLDHLNGLSRLETLVLDETEVTDTGLAHLKGLACLQTLLLRKTKVTDAGIAELKRTAPRLAIHK
;
A
#
# COMPACT_ATOMS: atom_id res chain seq x y z
N MET A 1 -5.48 -10.27 -8.49
CA MET A 1 -4.47 -10.70 -7.51
C MET A 1 -3.26 -9.75 -7.50
N LEU A 2 -3.49 -8.45 -7.71
CA LEU A 2 -2.41 -7.49 -8.00
C LEU A 2 -2.51 -6.16 -7.23
N CYS A 3 -3.65 -5.81 -6.61
CA CYS A 3 -3.75 -4.54 -5.87
C CYS A 3 -3.16 -4.63 -4.47
N LEU A 4 -3.44 -5.69 -3.72
CA LEU A 4 -2.99 -5.80 -2.32
C LEU A 4 -1.70 -6.61 -2.13
N ALA A 5 -1.28 -7.39 -3.13
CA ALA A 5 -0.14 -8.33 -3.05
C ALA A 5 1.25 -7.65 -2.87
N GLN A 6 1.33 -6.32 -2.87
CA GLN A 6 2.56 -5.57 -2.60
C GLN A 6 2.68 -5.04 -1.15
N SER A 7 1.69 -5.30 -0.28
CA SER A 7 1.68 -4.78 1.11
C SER A 7 2.36 -5.69 2.13
N ALA A 8 2.71 -6.93 1.77
CA ALA A 8 3.40 -7.86 2.65
C ALA A 8 4.92 -7.59 2.68
N ALA A 9 5.33 -6.46 3.24
CA ALA A 9 6.69 -6.26 3.74
C ALA A 9 6.68 -6.34 5.27
N GLY A 10 7.74 -6.94 5.82
CA GLY A 10 7.84 -7.47 7.18
C GLY A 10 7.70 -6.47 8.32
N ASP A 11 7.84 -7.01 9.53
CA ASP A 11 7.74 -6.29 10.79
C ASP A 11 8.73 -5.11 10.87
N PRO A 12 8.32 -3.87 11.23
CA PRO A 12 9.22 -2.71 11.24
C PRO A 12 10.30 -2.78 12.33
N ALA A 13 10.11 -3.64 13.34
CA ALA A 13 11.03 -3.76 14.47
C ALA A 13 12.33 -4.51 14.13
N ASP A 14 12.34 -5.29 13.04
CA ASP A 14 13.55 -5.96 12.54
C ASP A 14 14.35 -5.08 11.55
N ASP A 15 13.78 -3.98 11.05
CA ASP A 15 14.32 -3.19 9.94
C ASP A 15 15.49 -2.28 10.37
N GLU A 16 15.44 -1.70 11.57
CA GLU A 16 16.47 -0.78 12.08
C GLU A 16 17.84 -1.48 12.27
N THR A 17 17.83 -2.72 12.78
CA THR A 17 19.05 -3.53 12.97
C THR A 17 19.62 -4.07 11.64
N VAL A 18 18.77 -4.31 10.66
CA VAL A 18 19.15 -4.73 9.31
C VAL A 18 19.72 -3.56 8.51
N GLU A 19 19.15 -2.37 8.67
CA GLU A 19 19.60 -1.14 8.00
C GLU A 19 20.96 -0.67 8.54
N GLU A 20 21.22 -0.76 9.85
CA GLU A 20 22.54 -0.51 10.43
C GLU A 20 23.60 -1.51 9.95
N ALA A 21 23.27 -2.80 9.87
CA ALA A 21 24.18 -3.83 9.35
C ALA A 21 24.47 -3.64 7.86
N ALA A 22 23.47 -3.26 7.06
CA ALA A 22 23.63 -2.94 5.64
C ALA A 22 24.45 -1.66 5.42
N ALA A 23 24.22 -0.62 6.24
CA ALA A 23 25.00 0.61 6.23
C ALA A 23 26.48 0.36 6.59
N ALA A 24 26.73 -0.47 7.61
CA ALA A 24 28.08 -0.89 7.98
C ALA A 24 28.77 -1.70 6.87
N ALA A 25 28.03 -2.57 6.16
CA ALA A 25 28.55 -3.31 5.01
C ALA A 25 28.93 -2.39 3.84
N LYS A 26 28.16 -1.31 3.57
CA LYS A 26 28.48 -0.32 2.53
C LYS A 26 29.79 0.43 2.80
N LEU A 27 30.26 0.49 4.05
CA LEU A 27 31.53 1.11 4.45
C LEU A 27 32.71 0.11 4.57
N GLN A 28 32.50 -1.18 4.28
CA GLN A 28 33.58 -2.19 4.29
C GLN A 28 34.41 -2.16 3.01
N ALA A 29 33.83 -1.73 1.88
CA ALA A 29 34.52 -1.55 0.61
C ALA A 29 35.11 -0.12 0.48
N PRO A 30 36.14 0.08 -0.37
CA PRO A 30 36.61 1.42 -0.70
C PRO A 30 35.46 2.27 -1.27
N ILE A 31 35.24 3.44 -0.69
CA ILE A 31 34.18 4.36 -1.13
C ILE A 31 34.57 4.93 -2.50
N SER A 32 33.78 4.62 -3.53
CA SER A 32 33.98 5.13 -4.89
C SER A 32 33.53 6.58 -5.02
N ASP A 33 33.95 7.24 -6.11
CA ASP A 33 33.60 8.63 -6.37
C ASP A 33 32.11 8.86 -6.63
N THR A 34 31.38 7.81 -6.98
CA THR A 34 29.94 7.84 -7.24
C THR A 34 29.12 7.19 -6.14
N ALA A 35 29.74 6.71 -5.06
CA ALA A 35 29.08 5.95 -4.01
C ALA A 35 27.87 6.69 -3.40
N VAL A 36 27.90 8.03 -3.38
CA VAL A 36 26.78 8.83 -2.86
C VAL A 36 25.50 8.68 -3.70
N TYR A 37 25.63 8.49 -5.02
CA TYR A 37 24.48 8.23 -5.89
C TYR A 37 23.91 6.85 -5.61
N ASP A 38 24.77 5.85 -5.42
CA ASP A 38 24.35 4.51 -5.01
C ASP A 38 23.61 4.53 -3.66
N TRP A 39 24.08 5.36 -2.72
CA TRP A 39 23.47 5.48 -1.40
C TRP A 39 22.08 6.13 -1.45
N VAL A 40 21.90 7.14 -2.31
CA VAL A 40 20.66 7.93 -2.39
C VAL A 40 19.63 7.30 -3.33
N PHE A 41 20.05 6.85 -4.50
CA PHE A 41 19.15 6.40 -5.58
C PHE A 41 19.04 4.88 -5.70
N GLY A 42 19.91 4.13 -5.03
CA GLY A 42 19.91 2.66 -5.03
C GLY A 42 21.16 2.09 -5.70
N ASP A 43 21.40 0.80 -5.50
CA ASP A 43 22.69 0.17 -5.84
C ASP A 43 23.00 0.26 -7.35
N GLY A 44 24.20 0.76 -7.68
CA GLY A 44 24.68 0.94 -9.04
C GLY A 44 24.16 2.21 -9.75
N ALA A 45 23.50 3.11 -9.01
CA ALA A 45 23.01 4.37 -9.55
C ALA A 45 24.13 5.39 -9.75
N ASP A 46 24.12 6.02 -10.93
CA ASP A 46 24.90 7.20 -11.24
C ASP A 46 24.01 8.46 -11.32
N LEU A 47 24.60 9.59 -11.70
CA LEU A 47 23.87 10.85 -11.92
C LEU A 47 22.76 10.72 -12.97
N ALA A 48 22.97 9.95 -14.04
CA ALA A 48 21.98 9.79 -15.09
C ALA A 48 20.77 8.99 -14.58
N ALA A 49 21.02 7.90 -13.85
CA ALA A 49 20.00 7.10 -13.17
C ALA A 49 19.22 7.94 -12.14
N GLY A 50 19.92 8.71 -11.30
CA GLY A 50 19.29 9.59 -10.32
C GLY A 50 18.37 10.64 -10.96
N ARG A 51 18.81 11.27 -12.07
CA ARG A 51 17.97 12.21 -12.84
C ARG A 51 16.72 11.53 -13.43
N ALA A 52 16.87 10.35 -14.01
CA ALA A 52 15.75 9.60 -14.58
C ALA A 52 14.72 9.17 -13.52
N GLN A 53 15.20 8.80 -12.32
CA GLN A 53 14.34 8.48 -11.18
C GLN A 53 13.57 9.72 -10.70
N LEU A 54 14.24 10.86 -10.52
CA LEU A 54 13.59 12.12 -10.15
C LEU A 54 12.55 12.59 -11.17
N GLU A 55 12.83 12.44 -12.47
CA GLU A 55 11.86 12.74 -13.52
C GLU A 55 10.63 11.81 -13.45
N THR A 56 10.85 10.53 -13.15
CA THR A 56 9.77 9.55 -12.95
C THR A 56 8.90 9.90 -11.75
N LEU A 57 9.51 10.24 -10.60
CA LEU A 57 8.80 10.71 -9.41
C LEU A 57 7.99 11.98 -9.70
N LEU A 58 8.55 12.94 -10.46
CA LEU A 58 7.83 14.15 -10.85
C LEU A 58 6.63 13.84 -11.74
N ARG A 59 6.77 12.92 -12.71
CA ARG A 59 5.63 12.50 -13.55
C ARG A 59 4.53 11.85 -12.73
N GLN A 60 4.88 10.98 -11.79
CA GLN A 60 3.93 10.34 -10.88
C GLN A 60 3.19 11.38 -10.02
N ARG A 61 3.91 12.34 -9.43
CA ARG A 61 3.30 13.44 -8.65
C ARG A 61 2.30 14.25 -9.47
N ILE A 62 2.63 14.57 -10.72
CA ILE A 62 1.70 15.28 -11.61
C ILE A 62 0.48 14.43 -11.92
N ALA A 63 0.64 13.14 -12.21
CA ALA A 63 -0.46 12.24 -12.50
C ALA A 63 -1.43 12.12 -11.32
N ILE A 64 -0.92 12.05 -10.08
CA ILE A 64 -1.76 12.02 -8.87
C ILE A 64 -2.61 13.28 -8.74
N VAL A 65 -2.00 14.46 -8.91
CA VAL A 65 -2.75 15.72 -8.83
C VAL A 65 -3.74 15.83 -9.98
N ASP A 66 -3.34 15.42 -11.18
CA ASP A 66 -4.19 15.42 -12.38
C ASP A 66 -5.42 14.53 -12.23
N GLN A 67 -5.25 13.33 -11.70
CA GLN A 67 -6.35 12.39 -11.46
C GLN A 67 -7.45 12.98 -10.58
N VAL A 68 -7.08 13.81 -9.61
CA VAL A 68 -8.01 14.39 -8.63
C VAL A 68 -8.51 15.76 -9.08
N CYS A 69 -7.65 16.58 -9.70
CA CYS A 69 -7.93 17.98 -10.00
C CYS A 69 -8.33 18.23 -11.46
N GLY A 70 -8.09 17.30 -12.38
CA GLY A 70 -8.28 17.52 -13.83
C GLY A 70 -7.43 18.69 -14.33
N LEU A 71 -6.11 18.53 -14.37
CA LEU A 71 -5.21 19.60 -14.76
C LEU A 71 -5.23 19.83 -16.27
N THR A 72 -5.11 21.10 -16.66
CA THR A 72 -4.85 21.48 -18.05
C THR A 72 -3.40 21.16 -18.45
N ASP A 73 -3.13 21.01 -19.75
CA ASP A 73 -1.77 20.80 -20.24
C ASP A 73 -0.81 21.92 -19.84
N THR A 74 -1.30 23.16 -19.80
CA THR A 74 -0.53 24.32 -19.32
C THR A 74 -0.19 24.19 -17.84
N GLN A 75 -1.10 23.75 -16.99
CA GLN A 75 -0.83 23.50 -15.57
C GLN A 75 0.20 22.38 -15.41
N LYS A 76 0.04 21.26 -16.13
CA LYS A 76 1.01 20.14 -16.12
C LYS A 76 2.40 20.62 -16.56
N GLN A 77 2.50 21.44 -17.61
CA GLN A 77 3.77 22.00 -18.07
C GLN A 77 4.43 22.91 -17.01
N LYS A 78 3.66 23.80 -16.36
CA LYS A 78 4.16 24.64 -15.27
C LYS A 78 4.69 23.82 -14.10
N LEU A 79 3.99 22.75 -13.73
CA LEU A 79 4.44 21.83 -12.67
C LEU A 79 5.71 21.07 -13.06
N ARG A 80 5.82 20.62 -14.32
CA ARG A 80 7.06 19.99 -14.81
C ARG A 80 8.25 20.93 -14.70
N LEU A 81 8.08 22.20 -15.07
CA LEU A 81 9.14 23.21 -14.96
C LEU A 81 9.53 23.48 -13.50
N ALA A 82 8.56 23.64 -12.60
CA ALA A 82 8.81 23.83 -11.18
C ALA A 82 9.52 22.62 -10.55
N GLY A 83 9.05 21.41 -10.86
CA GLY A 83 9.62 20.16 -10.36
C GLY A 83 11.05 19.88 -10.85
N ARG A 84 11.45 20.39 -12.03
CA ARG A 84 12.86 20.33 -12.47
C ARG A 84 13.79 21.11 -11.54
N GLY A 85 13.32 22.24 -10.99
CA GLY A 85 14.06 23.00 -9.98
C GLY A 85 14.22 22.22 -8.68
N ASP A 86 13.19 21.48 -8.26
CA ASP A 86 13.26 20.59 -7.10
C ASP A 86 14.24 19.42 -7.33
N ALA A 87 14.17 18.77 -8.50
CA ALA A 87 15.10 17.72 -8.89
C ALA A 87 16.54 18.21 -8.91
N LYS A 88 16.79 19.41 -9.45
CA LYS A 88 18.13 20.02 -9.43
C LYS A 88 18.63 20.21 -7.99
N ARG A 89 17.79 20.72 -7.08
CA ARG A 89 18.18 20.92 -5.67
C ARG A 89 18.56 19.61 -4.98
N VAL A 90 17.90 18.50 -5.32
CA VAL A 90 18.30 17.17 -4.82
C VAL A 90 19.68 16.80 -5.36
N ILE A 91 19.90 16.90 -6.67
CA ILE A 91 21.20 16.58 -7.28
C ILE A 91 22.32 17.45 -6.69
N ASP A 92 22.10 18.75 -6.51
CA ASP A 92 23.09 19.65 -5.92
C ASP A 92 23.47 19.21 -4.49
N ARG A 93 22.49 18.76 -3.67
CA ARG A 93 22.74 18.21 -2.33
C ARG A 93 23.55 16.90 -2.38
N VAL A 94 23.22 16.02 -3.34
CA VAL A 94 23.95 14.75 -3.53
C VAL A 94 25.40 15.02 -3.97
N ASP A 95 25.62 15.98 -4.86
CA ASP A 95 26.97 16.40 -5.29
C ASP A 95 27.77 17.01 -4.13
N GLU A 96 27.15 17.87 -3.31
CA GLU A 96 27.77 18.43 -2.11
C GLU A 96 28.19 17.34 -1.12
N LEU A 97 27.31 16.36 -0.91
CA LEU A 97 27.58 15.20 -0.06
C LEU A 97 28.72 14.35 -0.63
N GLY A 98 28.74 14.12 -1.96
CA GLY A 98 29.84 13.45 -2.64
C GLY A 98 31.19 14.16 -2.42
N ALA A 99 31.21 15.50 -2.51
CA ALA A 99 32.40 16.29 -2.23
C ALA A 99 32.89 16.15 -0.77
N LYS A 100 31.96 16.13 0.20
CA LYS A 100 32.29 15.89 1.62
C LYS A 100 32.86 14.49 1.84
N ILE A 101 32.25 13.47 1.22
CA ILE A 101 32.69 12.07 1.30
C ILE A 101 34.12 11.93 0.80
N GLN A 102 34.50 12.60 -0.30
CA GLN A 102 35.88 12.54 -0.81
C GLN A 102 36.93 13.00 0.21
N ILE A 103 36.59 13.99 1.03
CA ILE A 103 37.48 14.51 2.08
C ILE A 103 37.63 13.50 3.22
N VAL A 104 36.54 12.80 3.57
CA VAL A 104 36.50 11.94 4.76
C VAL A 104 36.54 10.44 4.47
N ARG A 105 36.73 10.01 3.21
CA ARG A 105 36.63 8.60 2.78
C ARG A 105 37.53 7.61 3.54
N ASN A 106 38.61 8.10 4.17
CA ASN A 106 39.51 7.29 5.00
C ASN A 106 39.17 7.32 6.50
N TYR A 107 38.16 8.08 6.91
CA TYR A 107 37.71 8.25 8.29
C TYR A 107 36.31 7.64 8.46
N ARG A 108 36.24 6.39 8.89
CA ARG A 108 34.98 5.61 8.94
C ARG A 108 33.85 6.30 9.69
N ASP A 109 34.10 6.82 10.89
CA ASP A 109 33.05 7.43 11.70
C ASP A 109 32.42 8.65 11.01
N LYS A 110 33.25 9.46 10.33
CA LYS A 110 32.78 10.62 9.56
C LYS A 110 32.05 10.21 8.28
N ALA A 111 32.47 9.12 7.63
CA ALA A 111 31.76 8.58 6.47
C ALA A 111 30.39 8.03 6.85
N TYR A 112 30.24 7.48 8.06
CA TYR A 112 28.97 6.99 8.58
C TYR A 112 27.97 8.13 8.83
N GLU A 113 28.40 9.26 9.39
CA GLU A 113 27.53 10.45 9.54
C GLU A 113 26.97 10.93 8.19
N LEU A 114 27.80 10.94 7.14
CA LEU A 114 27.39 11.33 5.79
C LEU A 114 26.50 10.29 5.10
N LEU A 115 26.65 9.00 5.44
CA LEU A 115 25.76 7.94 4.98
C LEU A 115 24.34 8.14 5.55
N ASN A 116 24.22 8.52 6.82
CA ASN A 116 22.93 8.85 7.42
C ASN A 116 22.27 10.06 6.73
N GLU A 117 23.06 11.07 6.34
CA GLU A 117 22.57 12.19 5.53
C GLU A 117 22.07 11.73 4.15
N ALA A 118 22.79 10.83 3.47
CA ALA A 118 22.35 10.22 2.22
C ALA A 118 21.04 9.45 2.37
N GLN A 119 20.90 8.68 3.45
CA GLN A 119 19.68 7.93 3.77
C GLN A 119 18.50 8.86 4.04
N SER A 120 18.72 10.00 4.71
CA SER A 120 17.68 11.02 4.88
C SER A 120 17.20 11.57 3.53
N ILE A 121 18.10 11.89 2.61
CA ILE A 121 17.73 12.31 1.24
C ILE A 121 16.94 11.21 0.53
N ARG A 122 17.40 9.95 0.62
CA ARG A 122 16.70 8.80 0.03
C ARG A 122 15.29 8.66 0.60
N HIS A 123 15.12 8.75 1.91
CA HIS A 123 13.83 8.67 2.56
C HIS A 123 12.85 9.75 2.07
N ASP A 124 13.33 10.99 1.86
CA ASP A 124 12.53 12.06 1.26
C ASP A 124 12.09 11.78 -0.18
N LEU A 125 12.89 11.03 -0.95
CA LEU A 125 12.55 10.61 -2.32
C LEU A 125 11.58 9.43 -2.36
N VAL A 126 11.75 8.50 -1.41
CA VAL A 126 11.03 7.22 -1.38
C VAL A 126 9.63 7.34 -0.78
N ARG A 127 9.32 8.37 0.01
CA ARG A 127 7.93 8.66 0.39
C ARG A 127 7.16 9.18 -0.83
N PRO A 128 6.19 8.44 -1.41
CA PRO A 128 5.26 8.98 -2.39
C PRO A 128 4.28 9.93 -1.69
N GLY A 129 4.78 11.13 -1.42
CA GLY A 129 4.05 12.31 -1.02
C GLY A 129 4.58 13.52 -1.78
N LEU A 130 3.86 14.62 -1.70
CA LEU A 130 4.21 15.90 -2.35
C LEU A 130 5.45 16.59 -1.76
N SER A 131 6.08 16.04 -0.71
CA SER A 131 7.13 16.78 0.00
C SER A 131 8.50 16.65 -0.67
N ILE A 132 9.19 17.80 -0.69
CA ILE A 132 10.63 18.01 -0.60
C ILE A 132 10.72 19.41 0.04
N ASP A 133 11.21 19.57 1.27
CA ASP A 133 11.02 20.81 2.04
C ASP A 133 11.27 22.11 1.25
N GLY A 134 10.29 23.01 1.27
CA GLY A 134 10.30 24.23 0.45
C GLY A 134 10.15 23.97 -1.07
N SER A 135 9.53 22.87 -1.46
CA SER A 135 9.28 22.44 -2.85
C SER A 135 8.66 23.55 -3.70
N LEU A 136 9.27 23.79 -4.87
CA LEU A 136 8.72 24.68 -5.89
C LEU A 136 7.49 24.06 -6.55
N PHE A 137 7.40 22.73 -6.62
CA PHE A 137 6.21 22.03 -7.09
C PHE A 137 4.98 22.38 -6.25
N VAL A 138 5.06 22.24 -4.93
CA VAL A 138 3.95 22.53 -4.01
C VAL A 138 3.58 24.00 -4.04
N LYS A 139 4.57 24.91 -3.97
CA LYS A 139 4.33 26.36 -4.11
C LYS A 139 3.69 26.72 -5.44
N SER A 140 4.03 25.99 -6.51
CA SER A 140 3.43 26.22 -7.82
C SER A 140 1.98 25.76 -7.86
N LEU A 141 1.62 24.63 -7.23
CA LEU A 141 0.23 24.18 -7.12
C LEU A 141 -0.66 25.27 -6.52
N GLU A 142 -0.26 25.84 -5.39
CA GLU A 142 -1.02 26.90 -4.70
C GLU A 142 -1.29 28.13 -5.57
N ARG A 143 -0.44 28.39 -6.56
CA ARG A 143 -0.56 29.53 -7.47
C ARG A 143 -1.30 29.23 -8.78
N ILE A 144 -1.23 28.00 -9.28
CA ILE A 144 -1.73 27.66 -10.62
C ILE A 144 -3.08 26.95 -10.63
N LEU A 145 -3.50 26.38 -9.50
CA LEU A 145 -4.80 25.72 -9.38
C LEU A 145 -5.93 26.75 -9.29
N THR A 146 -7.09 26.43 -9.86
CA THR A 146 -8.31 27.21 -9.64
C THR A 146 -8.88 26.96 -8.24
N ALA A 147 -9.81 27.81 -7.78
CA ALA A 147 -10.46 27.61 -6.48
C ALA A 147 -11.15 26.24 -6.36
N GLU A 148 -11.78 25.77 -7.44
CA GLU A 148 -12.40 24.45 -7.51
C GLU A 148 -11.37 23.32 -7.41
N GLN A 149 -10.24 23.45 -8.12
CA GLN A 149 -9.15 22.47 -8.04
C GLN A 149 -8.50 22.44 -6.66
N VAL A 150 -8.36 23.59 -6.00
CA VAL A 150 -7.84 23.66 -4.62
C VAL A 150 -8.76 22.90 -3.66
N ALA A 151 -10.09 23.01 -3.81
CA ALA A 151 -11.03 22.24 -3.01
C ALA A 151 -10.86 20.72 -3.24
N ARG A 152 -10.78 20.29 -4.51
CA ARG A 152 -10.53 18.86 -4.86
C ARG A 152 -9.18 18.34 -4.36
N PHE A 153 -8.18 19.21 -4.28
CA PHE A 153 -6.84 18.85 -3.81
C PHE A 153 -6.74 18.72 -2.27
N ALA A 154 -7.67 19.33 -1.51
CA ALA A 154 -7.57 19.37 -0.05
C ALA A 154 -7.56 17.96 0.62
N PRO A 155 -8.42 16.99 0.22
CA PRO A 155 -8.34 15.61 0.68
C PRO A 155 -6.97 14.96 0.43
N LEU A 156 -6.42 15.14 -0.77
CA LEU A 156 -5.10 14.60 -1.13
C LEU A 156 -4.01 15.20 -0.23
N ARG A 157 -4.10 16.50 0.09
CA ARG A 157 -3.14 17.16 0.98
C ARG A 157 -3.23 16.63 2.42
N ALA A 158 -4.42 16.32 2.91
CA ALA A 158 -4.62 15.72 4.23
C ALA A 158 -3.98 14.32 4.30
N LEU A 159 -4.22 13.48 3.29
CA LEU A 159 -3.63 12.15 3.19
C LEU A 159 -2.09 12.19 3.15
N VAL A 160 -1.52 13.07 2.33
CA VAL A 160 -0.06 13.22 2.25
C VAL A 160 0.53 13.66 3.60
N ARG A 161 -0.16 14.54 4.35
CA ARG A 161 0.27 14.95 5.70
C ARG A 161 0.20 13.80 6.71
N ALA A 162 -0.76 12.90 6.53
CA ALA A 162 -0.85 11.69 7.33
C ALA A 162 0.19 10.62 6.94
N GLY A 163 1.03 10.87 5.93
CA GLY A 163 2.04 9.92 5.46
C GLY A 163 1.51 8.91 4.45
N ALA A 164 0.36 9.16 3.84
CA ALA A 164 -0.18 8.29 2.80
C ALA A 164 0.77 8.18 1.62
N LEU A 165 0.98 6.95 1.18
CA LEU A 165 1.61 6.62 -0.08
C LEU A 165 0.53 6.57 -1.17
N ILE A 166 0.61 7.48 -2.14
CA ILE A 166 -0.43 7.61 -3.16
C ILE A 166 0.15 7.31 -4.54
N ARG A 167 -0.57 6.50 -5.32
CA ARG A 167 -0.18 6.13 -6.68
C ARG A 167 -1.37 6.20 -7.62
N VAL A 168 -1.08 6.52 -8.87
CA VAL A 168 -2.03 6.38 -9.98
C VAL A 168 -1.61 5.19 -10.82
N ARG A 169 -2.52 4.24 -11.01
CA ARG A 169 -2.34 3.08 -11.88
C ARG A 169 -3.25 3.22 -13.10
N ARG A 170 -2.78 2.75 -14.26
CA ARG A 170 -3.68 2.57 -15.41
C ARG A 170 -4.47 1.27 -15.25
N GLY A 171 -5.79 1.39 -15.23
CA GLY A 171 -6.74 0.28 -15.22
C GLY A 171 -7.61 0.33 -16.47
N GLY A 172 -7.22 -0.37 -17.54
CA GLY A 172 -7.97 -0.33 -18.80
C GLY A 172 -7.86 1.05 -19.48
N SER A 173 -9.00 1.68 -19.78
CA SER A 173 -9.07 3.05 -20.35
C SER A 173 -8.89 4.16 -19.31
N ASP A 174 -9.02 3.82 -18.02
CA ASP A 174 -9.16 4.80 -16.95
C ASP A 174 -7.93 4.76 -16.03
N GLU A 175 -7.58 5.92 -15.49
CA GLU A 175 -6.58 6.05 -14.42
C GLU A 175 -7.28 5.90 -13.06
N VAL A 176 -6.68 5.13 -12.15
CA VAL A 176 -7.24 4.81 -10.84
C VAL A 176 -6.27 5.16 -9.72
N LEU A 177 -6.82 5.53 -8.56
CA LEU A 177 -6.07 5.94 -7.40
C LEU A 177 -5.90 4.75 -6.43
N GLU A 178 -4.68 4.53 -5.98
CA GLU A 178 -4.34 3.57 -4.94
C GLU A 178 -3.67 4.32 -3.79
N ILE A 179 -4.19 4.12 -2.57
CA ILE A 179 -3.74 4.79 -1.36
C ILE A 179 -3.31 3.74 -0.36
N ASN A 180 -2.09 3.89 0.16
CA ASN A 180 -1.57 3.08 1.24
C ASN A 180 -1.24 3.98 2.44
N LEU A 181 -1.82 3.65 3.59
CA LEU A 181 -1.70 4.32 4.88
C LEU A 181 -1.16 3.36 5.95
N THR A 182 -0.46 2.30 5.53
CA THR A 182 0.03 1.26 6.42
C THR A 182 0.92 1.85 7.52
N GLY A 183 0.64 1.51 8.78
CA GLY A 183 1.43 1.95 9.93
C GLY A 183 1.41 3.46 10.20
N THR A 184 0.49 4.20 9.59
CA THR A 184 0.30 5.63 9.86
C THR A 184 -0.59 5.82 11.10
N ALA A 185 -0.52 7.01 11.71
CA ALA A 185 -1.41 7.41 12.81
C ALA A 185 -2.86 7.73 12.35
N PHE A 186 -3.20 7.39 11.11
CA PHE A 186 -4.48 7.66 10.49
C PHE A 186 -5.63 6.94 11.23
N ALA A 187 -6.71 7.67 11.50
CA ALA A 187 -7.85 7.23 12.30
C ALA A 187 -9.18 7.52 11.59
N ASP A 188 -10.28 7.32 12.32
CA ASP A 188 -11.64 7.31 11.76
C ASP A 188 -12.06 8.67 11.17
N ASP A 189 -11.73 9.76 11.85
CA ASP A 189 -12.15 11.12 11.45
C ASP A 189 -11.58 11.51 10.09
N GLU A 190 -10.36 11.09 9.77
CA GLU A 190 -9.70 11.42 8.50
C GLU A 190 -10.23 10.61 7.31
N LEU A 191 -10.90 9.46 7.55
CA LEU A 191 -11.48 8.64 6.47
C LEU A 191 -12.63 9.34 5.74
N ALA A 192 -13.26 10.34 6.35
CA ALA A 192 -14.32 11.12 5.72
C ALA A 192 -13.87 11.77 4.39
N HIS A 193 -12.60 12.15 4.29
CA HIS A 193 -12.02 12.78 3.10
C HIS A 193 -11.91 11.82 1.89
N LEU A 194 -11.94 10.51 2.10
CA LEU A 194 -11.82 9.54 0.99
C LEU A 194 -13.02 9.56 0.05
N ARG A 195 -14.19 9.96 0.53
CA ARG A 195 -15.42 10.09 -0.28
C ARG A 195 -15.31 11.14 -1.38
N GLU A 196 -14.36 12.07 -1.23
CA GLU A 196 -14.16 13.17 -2.16
C GLU A 196 -13.12 12.83 -3.25
N LEU A 197 -12.50 11.64 -3.20
CA LEU A 197 -11.44 11.24 -4.12
C LEU A 197 -12.00 10.43 -5.30
N PRO A 198 -12.06 11.01 -6.52
CA PRO A 198 -12.56 10.30 -7.68
C PRO A 198 -11.60 9.15 -8.07
N GLY A 199 -12.17 8.00 -8.39
CA GLY A 199 -11.41 6.85 -8.88
C GLY A 199 -10.56 6.15 -7.81
N LEU A 200 -10.88 6.30 -6.52
CA LEU A 200 -10.28 5.48 -5.46
C LEU A 200 -10.61 4.01 -5.69
N HIS A 201 -9.58 3.22 -5.97
CA HIS A 201 -9.69 1.83 -6.40
C HIS A 201 -9.06 0.85 -5.42
N ALA A 202 -7.97 1.22 -4.76
CA ALA A 202 -7.39 0.42 -3.69
C ALA A 202 -7.06 1.28 -2.47
N LEU A 203 -7.38 0.74 -1.29
CA LEU A 203 -7.10 1.37 0.00
C LEU A 203 -6.45 0.36 0.93
N VAL A 204 -5.25 0.66 1.40
CA VAL A 204 -4.50 -0.16 2.36
C VAL A 204 -4.40 0.62 3.67
N LEU A 205 -5.01 0.07 4.72
CA LEU A 205 -5.08 0.65 6.07
C LEU A 205 -4.42 -0.26 7.11
N ASP A 206 -3.59 -1.21 6.67
CA ASP A 206 -2.97 -2.18 7.56
C ASP A 206 -2.21 -1.52 8.71
N LYS A 207 -2.28 -2.07 9.92
CA LYS A 207 -1.59 -1.54 11.11
C LYS A 207 -1.95 -0.06 11.43
N SER A 208 -3.07 0.46 10.94
CA SER A 208 -3.59 1.78 11.31
C SER A 208 -4.49 1.73 12.55
N GLN A 209 -4.95 2.89 13.03
CA GLN A 209 -5.83 2.99 14.21
C GLN A 209 -7.33 2.96 13.85
N VAL A 210 -7.67 2.62 12.62
CA VAL A 210 -9.05 2.60 12.11
C VAL A 210 -9.90 1.56 12.86
N THR A 211 -11.14 1.96 13.15
CA THR A 211 -12.18 1.15 13.80
C THR A 211 -13.43 1.05 12.91
N ASP A 212 -14.48 0.42 13.44
CA ASP A 212 -15.77 0.28 12.75
C ASP A 212 -16.40 1.63 12.38
N ALA A 213 -16.18 2.67 13.20
CA ALA A 213 -16.67 4.03 12.90
C ALA A 213 -16.01 4.61 11.65
N GLY A 214 -14.72 4.36 11.47
CA GLY A 214 -13.99 4.76 10.27
C GLY A 214 -14.51 4.07 9.01
N LEU A 215 -14.80 2.77 9.09
CA LEU A 215 -15.32 1.98 7.96
C LEU A 215 -16.65 2.50 7.43
N ALA A 216 -17.47 3.15 8.27
CA ALA A 216 -18.70 3.79 7.82
C ALA A 216 -18.45 4.84 6.72
N HIS A 217 -17.27 5.48 6.69
CA HIS A 217 -16.89 6.42 5.65
C HIS A 217 -16.61 5.76 4.29
N LEU A 218 -16.37 4.44 4.24
CA LEU A 218 -16.16 3.72 2.98
C LEU A 218 -17.48 3.36 2.27
N ALA A 219 -18.61 3.45 2.96
CA ALA A 219 -19.91 3.17 2.37
C ALA A 219 -20.15 4.06 1.13
N GLY A 220 -20.53 3.44 0.01
CA GLY A 220 -20.81 4.14 -1.26
C GLY A 220 -19.60 4.39 -2.16
N LEU A 221 -18.38 3.98 -1.78
CA LEU A 221 -17.19 4.03 -2.64
C LEU A 221 -17.25 2.93 -3.72
N ALA A 222 -18.17 3.05 -4.67
CA ALA A 222 -18.48 2.02 -5.66
C ALA A 222 -17.28 1.65 -6.58
N SER A 223 -16.27 2.51 -6.67
CA SER A 223 -15.04 2.28 -7.42
C SER A 223 -13.97 1.50 -6.64
N LEU A 224 -14.18 1.20 -5.35
CA LEU A 224 -13.22 0.47 -4.52
C LEU A 224 -13.22 -1.02 -4.89
N HIS A 225 -12.06 -1.52 -5.29
CA HIS A 225 -11.84 -2.91 -5.70
C HIS A 225 -10.88 -3.66 -4.77
N GLY A 226 -10.00 -2.96 -4.06
CA GLY A 226 -9.08 -3.55 -3.08
C GLY A 226 -9.16 -2.84 -1.73
N LEU A 227 -9.29 -3.60 -0.65
CA LEU A 227 -9.29 -3.09 0.71
C LEU A 227 -8.45 -4.00 1.62
N ALA A 228 -7.44 -3.43 2.26
CA ALA A 228 -6.65 -4.14 3.28
C ALA A 228 -6.80 -3.43 4.64
N LEU A 229 -7.14 -4.22 5.65
CA LEU A 229 -7.47 -3.81 7.01
C LEU A 229 -6.72 -4.66 8.05
N SER A 230 -5.63 -5.31 7.64
CA SER A 230 -4.92 -6.25 8.48
C SER A 230 -4.33 -5.55 9.70
N HIS A 231 -4.37 -6.19 10.87
CA HIS A 231 -3.95 -5.60 12.16
C HIS A 231 -4.65 -4.28 12.53
N THR A 232 -5.89 -4.06 12.09
CA THR A 232 -6.72 -2.94 12.55
C THR A 232 -7.64 -3.34 13.70
N ARG A 233 -8.40 -2.39 14.24
CA ARG A 233 -9.36 -2.63 15.34
C ARG A 233 -10.77 -2.94 14.85
N VAL A 234 -10.92 -3.20 13.56
CA VAL A 234 -12.20 -3.54 12.93
C VAL A 234 -12.77 -4.85 13.49
N THR A 235 -14.08 -4.85 13.68
CA THR A 235 -14.89 -5.96 14.14
C THR A 235 -15.99 -6.31 13.13
N ASP A 236 -16.88 -7.23 13.50
CA ASP A 236 -18.03 -7.61 12.68
C ASP A 236 -18.94 -6.43 12.33
N GLU A 237 -19.08 -5.45 13.23
CA GLU A 237 -19.91 -4.26 13.02
C GLU A 237 -19.39 -3.39 11.87
N GLY A 238 -18.06 -3.23 11.76
CA GLY A 238 -17.45 -2.45 10.69
C GLY A 238 -17.68 -3.06 9.31
N LEU A 239 -17.69 -4.39 9.20
CA LEU A 239 -17.92 -5.09 7.93
C LEU A 239 -19.31 -4.82 7.35
N ALA A 240 -20.30 -4.44 8.17
CA ALA A 240 -21.61 -4.03 7.68
C ALA A 240 -21.52 -2.82 6.72
N SER A 241 -20.51 -1.96 6.88
CA SER A 241 -20.27 -0.80 6.03
C SER A 241 -19.73 -1.15 4.64
N LEU A 242 -19.22 -2.36 4.46
CA LEU A 242 -18.77 -2.87 3.15
C LEU A 242 -19.94 -3.37 2.30
N LYS A 243 -21.14 -3.50 2.88
CA LYS A 243 -22.34 -3.90 2.17
C LYS A 243 -22.63 -2.93 1.03
N GLY A 244 -22.70 -3.46 -0.19
CA GLY A 244 -22.97 -2.67 -1.39
C GLY A 244 -21.73 -2.20 -2.15
N LEU A 245 -20.52 -2.47 -1.66
CA LEU A 245 -19.27 -2.30 -2.43
C LEU A 245 -19.13 -3.43 -3.46
N ALA A 246 -20.06 -3.53 -4.40
CA ALA A 246 -20.15 -4.64 -5.35
C ALA A 246 -18.93 -4.79 -6.29
N GLY A 247 -18.11 -3.73 -6.40
CA GLY A 247 -16.83 -3.76 -7.11
C GLY A 247 -15.68 -4.39 -6.33
N LEU A 248 -15.84 -4.64 -5.02
CA LEU A 248 -14.76 -5.17 -4.18
C LEU A 248 -14.35 -6.56 -4.65
N SER A 249 -13.06 -6.71 -4.92
CA SER A 249 -12.45 -7.89 -5.52
C SER A 249 -11.33 -8.47 -4.65
N GLU A 250 -10.67 -7.66 -3.84
CA GLU A 250 -9.61 -8.08 -2.92
C GLU A 250 -9.91 -7.51 -1.52
N LEU A 251 -10.02 -8.37 -0.51
CA LEU A 251 -10.24 -8.00 0.90
C LEU A 251 -9.27 -8.75 1.81
N ALA A 252 -8.47 -8.02 2.58
CA ALA A 252 -7.59 -8.57 3.61
C ALA A 252 -8.02 -8.10 5.01
N LEU A 253 -8.26 -9.05 5.91
CA LEU A 253 -8.76 -8.85 7.27
C LEU A 253 -7.87 -9.56 8.31
N ASP A 254 -6.60 -9.79 7.97
CA ASP A 254 -5.72 -10.59 8.80
C ASP A 254 -5.54 -9.96 10.18
N GLU A 255 -5.53 -10.77 11.23
CA GLU A 255 -5.31 -10.30 12.60
C GLU A 255 -6.29 -9.18 13.05
N THR A 256 -7.50 -9.17 12.49
CA THR A 256 -8.61 -8.34 12.97
C THR A 256 -9.45 -9.08 14.02
N ARG A 257 -10.45 -8.42 14.59
CA ARG A 257 -11.37 -9.02 15.57
C ARG A 257 -12.63 -9.60 14.93
N VAL A 258 -12.60 -9.82 13.62
CA VAL A 258 -13.70 -10.40 12.85
C VAL A 258 -13.93 -11.86 13.28
N THR A 259 -15.20 -12.23 13.35
CA THR A 259 -15.71 -13.56 13.67
C THR A 259 -16.66 -14.05 12.56
N ASP A 260 -17.29 -15.21 12.78
CA ASP A 260 -18.30 -15.76 11.88
C ASP A 260 -19.43 -14.77 11.56
N ALA A 261 -19.84 -13.96 12.55
CA ALA A 261 -20.93 -13.00 12.38
C ALA A 261 -20.59 -11.91 11.34
N GLY A 262 -19.33 -11.48 11.27
CA GLY A 262 -18.88 -10.48 10.31
C GLY A 262 -18.94 -10.97 8.87
N LEU A 263 -18.69 -12.27 8.63
CA LEU A 263 -18.72 -12.85 7.29
C LEU A 263 -20.12 -12.81 6.66
N ALA A 264 -21.19 -12.77 7.46
CA ALA A 264 -22.56 -12.59 6.97
C ALA A 264 -22.74 -11.28 6.18
N HIS A 265 -21.93 -10.25 6.47
CA HIS A 265 -21.96 -8.98 5.73
C HIS A 265 -21.29 -9.05 4.35
N LEU A 266 -20.48 -10.08 4.09
CA LEU A 266 -19.74 -10.23 2.84
C LEU A 266 -20.51 -10.99 1.75
N GLN A 267 -21.63 -11.67 2.07
CA GLN A 267 -22.36 -12.55 1.15
C GLN A 267 -22.78 -11.87 -0.18
N GLY A 268 -23.01 -10.55 -0.16
CA GLY A 268 -23.38 -9.77 -1.35
C GLY A 268 -22.20 -9.38 -2.26
N LEU A 269 -20.96 -9.59 -1.82
CA LEU A 269 -19.74 -9.20 -2.55
C LEU A 269 -19.35 -10.26 -3.58
N THR A 270 -20.26 -10.58 -4.48
CA THR A 270 -20.10 -11.67 -5.48
C THR A 270 -18.95 -11.43 -6.47
N GLY A 271 -18.39 -10.22 -6.50
CA GLY A 271 -17.17 -9.85 -7.23
C GLY A 271 -15.86 -10.25 -6.55
N LEU A 272 -15.89 -10.68 -5.28
CA LEU A 272 -14.70 -10.96 -4.48
C LEU A 272 -13.91 -12.14 -5.08
N ARG A 273 -12.61 -11.93 -5.29
CA ARG A 273 -11.65 -12.91 -5.84
C ARG A 273 -10.61 -13.32 -4.80
N TYR A 274 -10.24 -12.42 -3.90
CA TYR A 274 -9.29 -12.67 -2.83
C TYR A 274 -9.91 -12.29 -1.49
N LEU A 275 -9.91 -13.22 -0.55
CA LEU A 275 -10.29 -13.00 0.83
C LEU A 275 -9.22 -13.59 1.76
N SER A 276 -8.65 -12.75 2.61
CA SER A 276 -7.73 -13.17 3.66
C SER A 276 -8.34 -12.94 5.04
N LEU A 277 -8.36 -14.00 5.84
CA LEU A 277 -8.91 -14.06 7.20
C LEU A 277 -7.87 -14.63 8.17
N LYS A 278 -6.57 -14.50 7.84
CA LYS A 278 -5.51 -15.15 8.60
C LYS A 278 -5.55 -14.68 10.05
N ASN A 279 -5.43 -15.62 10.99
CA ASN A 279 -5.37 -15.32 12.42
C ASN A 279 -6.55 -14.44 12.91
N THR A 280 -7.75 -14.72 12.38
CA THR A 280 -9.02 -14.19 12.87
C THR A 280 -9.74 -15.26 13.69
N ARG A 281 -10.88 -14.91 14.31
CA ARG A 281 -11.69 -15.85 15.11
C ARG A 281 -12.78 -16.53 14.29
N VAL A 282 -12.55 -16.69 12.99
CA VAL A 282 -13.45 -17.41 12.09
C VAL A 282 -13.34 -18.91 12.36
N SER A 283 -14.50 -19.57 12.43
CA SER A 283 -14.68 -21.00 12.64
C SER A 283 -15.41 -21.62 11.44
N ASP A 284 -15.78 -22.90 11.57
CA ASP A 284 -16.57 -23.61 10.56
C ASP A 284 -17.89 -22.90 10.22
N GLY A 285 -18.53 -22.26 11.22
CA GLY A 285 -19.81 -21.57 11.04
C GLY A 285 -19.71 -20.37 10.09
N GLY A 286 -18.60 -19.64 10.13
CA GLY A 286 -18.39 -18.48 9.28
C GLY A 286 -18.23 -18.82 7.80
N LEU A 287 -17.72 -20.01 7.48
CA LEU A 287 -17.53 -20.44 6.09
C LEU A 287 -18.86 -20.63 5.36
N ASP A 288 -19.96 -20.88 6.08
CA ASP A 288 -21.30 -20.96 5.47
C ASP A 288 -21.74 -19.64 4.81
N HIS A 289 -21.27 -18.50 5.34
CA HIS A 289 -21.57 -17.17 4.79
C HIS A 289 -20.79 -16.83 3.51
N LEU A 290 -19.75 -17.61 3.18
CA LEU A 290 -18.99 -17.44 1.93
C LEU A 290 -19.72 -18.06 0.72
N ASN A 291 -20.80 -18.81 0.97
CA ASN A 291 -21.66 -19.32 -0.09
C ASN A 291 -22.19 -18.18 -0.97
N GLY A 292 -21.96 -18.28 -2.29
CA GLY A 292 -22.36 -17.26 -3.26
C GLY A 292 -21.23 -16.34 -3.72
N LEU A 293 -20.07 -16.37 -3.07
CA LEU A 293 -18.83 -15.74 -3.56
C LEU A 293 -18.24 -16.53 -4.74
N SER A 294 -19.03 -16.66 -5.80
CA SER A 294 -18.78 -17.55 -6.94
C SER A 294 -17.52 -17.21 -7.74
N ARG A 295 -16.96 -16.02 -7.54
CA ARG A 295 -15.70 -15.56 -8.16
C ARG A 295 -14.48 -15.68 -7.25
N LEU A 296 -14.63 -16.20 -6.03
CA LEU A 296 -13.52 -16.31 -5.09
C LEU A 296 -12.49 -17.29 -5.64
N GLU A 297 -11.26 -16.81 -5.85
CA GLU A 297 -10.12 -17.56 -6.39
C GLU A 297 -9.15 -17.95 -5.28
N THR A 298 -9.00 -17.10 -4.26
CA THR A 298 -8.07 -17.34 -3.15
C THR A 298 -8.73 -17.04 -1.82
N LEU A 299 -8.62 -18.02 -0.93
CA LEU A 299 -9.09 -17.94 0.44
C LEU A 299 -7.95 -18.30 1.39
N VAL A 300 -7.58 -17.36 2.27
CA VAL A 300 -6.56 -17.57 3.31
C VAL A 300 -7.27 -17.76 4.64
N LEU A 301 -7.10 -18.94 5.24
CA LEU A 301 -7.64 -19.33 6.54
C LEU A 301 -6.52 -19.76 7.51
N ASP A 302 -5.27 -19.44 7.18
CA ASP A 302 -4.13 -19.71 8.05
C ASP A 302 -4.41 -19.23 9.49
N GLU A 303 -4.09 -20.04 10.49
CA GLU A 303 -4.23 -19.67 11.91
C GLU A 303 -5.67 -19.36 12.36
N THR A 304 -6.69 -19.86 11.65
CA THR A 304 -8.11 -19.80 12.08
C THR A 304 -8.54 -21.06 12.84
N GLU A 305 -9.78 -21.06 13.37
CA GLU A 305 -10.33 -22.19 14.13
C GLU A 305 -11.03 -23.26 13.27
N VAL A 306 -10.92 -23.15 11.94
CA VAL A 306 -11.56 -24.04 10.96
C VAL A 306 -11.06 -25.49 11.10
N THR A 307 -12.01 -26.42 10.97
CA THR A 307 -11.83 -27.87 11.02
C THR A 307 -12.28 -28.53 9.70
N ASP A 308 -12.21 -29.86 9.64
CA ASP A 308 -12.72 -30.64 8.49
C ASP A 308 -14.20 -30.37 8.20
N THR A 309 -15.00 -30.05 9.22
CA THR A 309 -16.43 -29.74 9.07
C THR A 309 -16.63 -28.46 8.25
N GLY A 310 -15.83 -27.42 8.50
CA GLY A 310 -15.92 -26.15 7.78
C GLY A 310 -15.64 -26.28 6.28
N LEU A 311 -14.74 -27.19 5.89
CA LEU A 311 -14.41 -27.41 4.48
C LEU A 311 -15.61 -27.86 3.63
N ALA A 312 -16.64 -28.45 4.25
CA ALA A 312 -17.86 -28.83 3.54
C ALA A 312 -18.59 -27.63 2.93
N HIS A 313 -18.49 -26.44 3.55
CA HIS A 313 -19.13 -25.21 3.06
C HIS A 313 -18.39 -24.61 1.84
N LEU A 314 -17.15 -25.01 1.58
CA LEU A 314 -16.36 -24.47 0.46
C LEU A 314 -16.67 -25.15 -0.89
N LYS A 315 -17.45 -26.24 -0.90
CA LYS A 315 -17.77 -27.02 -2.12
C LYS A 315 -18.48 -26.19 -3.20
N GLY A 316 -19.18 -25.12 -2.82
CA GLY A 316 -19.88 -24.22 -3.75
C GLY A 316 -19.01 -23.16 -4.44
N LEU A 317 -17.74 -23.01 -4.03
CA LEU A 317 -16.83 -22.00 -4.55
C LEU A 317 -16.13 -22.50 -5.83
N ALA A 318 -16.87 -22.54 -6.94
CA ALA A 318 -16.43 -23.15 -8.19
C ALA A 318 -15.17 -22.53 -8.81
N CYS A 319 -14.85 -21.27 -8.48
CA CYS A 319 -13.66 -20.58 -8.95
C CYS A 319 -12.48 -20.65 -7.98
N LEU A 320 -12.62 -21.32 -6.82
CA LEU A 320 -11.55 -21.37 -5.82
C LEU A 320 -10.36 -22.17 -6.36
N GLN A 321 -9.21 -21.51 -6.44
CA GLN A 321 -7.97 -22.04 -7.00
C GLN A 321 -6.92 -22.27 -5.91
N THR A 322 -6.92 -21.45 -4.86
CA THR A 322 -5.92 -21.50 -3.79
C THR A 322 -6.59 -21.40 -2.43
N LEU A 323 -6.28 -22.36 -1.55
CA LEU A 323 -6.76 -22.42 -0.18
C LEU A 323 -5.56 -22.61 0.77
N LEU A 324 -5.39 -21.70 1.71
CA LEU A 324 -4.30 -21.74 2.69
C LEU A 324 -4.87 -22.05 4.07
N LEU A 325 -4.35 -23.10 4.72
CA LEU A 325 -4.87 -23.73 5.93
C LEU A 325 -3.78 -24.01 6.98
N ARG A 326 -2.62 -23.33 6.89
CA ARG A 326 -1.50 -23.54 7.79
C ARG A 326 -1.94 -23.26 9.23
N LYS A 327 -1.54 -24.13 10.15
CA LYS A 327 -1.86 -24.04 11.59
C LYS A 327 -3.38 -23.97 11.88
N THR A 328 -4.23 -24.56 11.03
CA THR A 328 -5.65 -24.83 11.33
C THR A 328 -5.83 -26.21 11.97
N LYS A 329 -7.08 -26.56 12.33
CA LYS A 329 -7.43 -27.90 12.85
C LYS A 329 -7.86 -28.87 11.74
N VAL A 330 -7.74 -28.49 10.46
CA VAL A 330 -8.04 -29.33 9.31
C VAL A 330 -7.05 -30.50 9.23
N THR A 331 -7.57 -31.71 9.08
CA THR A 331 -6.79 -32.94 8.91
C THR A 331 -6.59 -33.28 7.43
N ASP A 332 -5.71 -34.24 7.15
CA ASP A 332 -5.49 -34.71 5.78
C ASP A 332 -6.73 -35.44 5.23
N ALA A 333 -7.58 -35.99 6.11
CA ALA A 333 -8.84 -36.61 5.73
C ALA A 333 -9.84 -35.57 5.20
N GLY A 334 -9.99 -34.42 5.87
CA GLY A 334 -10.83 -33.31 5.39
C GLY A 334 -10.34 -32.77 4.05
N ILE A 335 -9.03 -32.62 3.87
CA ILE A 335 -8.43 -32.22 2.59
C ILE A 335 -8.72 -33.24 1.49
N ALA A 336 -8.56 -34.53 1.78
CA ALA A 336 -8.85 -35.59 0.81
C ALA A 336 -10.32 -35.56 0.36
N GLU A 337 -11.25 -35.35 1.30
CA GLU A 337 -12.68 -35.22 1.01
C GLU A 337 -12.98 -33.98 0.15
N LEU A 338 -12.42 -32.82 0.49
CA LEU A 338 -12.59 -31.59 -0.31
C LEU A 338 -12.05 -31.76 -1.74
N LYS A 339 -10.89 -32.43 -1.90
CA LYS A 339 -10.30 -32.71 -3.21
C LYS A 339 -11.14 -33.65 -4.08
N ARG A 340 -12.03 -34.47 -3.52
CA ARG A 340 -12.98 -35.26 -4.33
C ARG A 340 -13.92 -34.38 -5.14
N THR A 341 -14.30 -33.23 -4.59
CA THR A 341 -15.20 -32.26 -5.23
C THR A 341 -14.44 -31.12 -5.93
N ALA A 342 -13.21 -30.82 -5.51
CA ALA A 342 -12.37 -29.76 -6.07
C ALA A 342 -10.94 -30.27 -6.37
N PRO A 343 -10.74 -31.16 -7.37
CA PRO A 343 -9.48 -31.86 -7.58
C PRO A 343 -8.32 -30.96 -8.04
N ARG A 344 -8.62 -29.77 -8.59
CA ARG A 344 -7.62 -28.79 -9.06
C ARG A 344 -7.29 -27.70 -8.02
N LEU A 345 -7.94 -27.73 -6.86
CA LEU A 345 -7.70 -26.76 -5.79
C LEU A 345 -6.29 -26.94 -5.21
N ALA A 346 -5.46 -25.90 -5.30
CA ALA A 346 -4.18 -25.86 -4.62
C ALA A 346 -4.41 -25.61 -3.13
N ILE A 347 -4.04 -26.59 -2.30
CA ILE A 347 -4.19 -26.52 -0.85
C ILE A 347 -2.81 -26.47 -0.22
N HIS A 348 -2.55 -25.45 0.58
CA HIS A 348 -1.32 -25.28 1.35
C HIS A 348 -1.64 -25.45 2.84
N LYS A 349 -1.03 -26.45 3.47
CA LYS A 349 -1.22 -26.79 4.88
C LYS A 349 0.13 -26.88 5.58
#